data_AF-Q2W5T2-F1
#
_entry.id   AF-Q2W5T2-F1
#
_cell.length_a   1.000
_cell.length_b   1.000
_cell.length_c   1.000
_cell.angle_alpha   90.00
_cell.angle_beta   90.00
_cell.angle_gamma   90.00
#
_symmetry.space_group_name_H-M   'P 1'
#
loop_
_entity.id
_entity.type
_entity.pdbx_description
1 polymer ?
#
loop_
_entity_poly.entity_id
_entity_poly.type
_entity_poly.pdbx_seq_one_letter_code
_entity_poly.pdbx_strand_id
1 'polypeptide(L)'
;MRIRQSSALPLSAQHWRYCLLILAVLLVPLYIWLAGLGYGTNIDSYAILRSWQRMADSGWYRPSRGQGYPLPELAIGFLASLGGSQASNALSVILALASLGLGYDLLRRSEAPGALPATVFVMANPHWMIRRHDLT
;
A
#
# COMPACT_ATOMS: atom_id res chain seq x y z
N MET A 1 3.28 8.71 -44.84
CA MET A 1 2.24 8.69 -43.78
C MET A 1 1.94 7.23 -43.45
N ARG A 2 2.54 6.67 -42.39
CA ARG A 2 2.44 5.24 -42.06
C ARG A 2 1.32 5.06 -41.03
N ILE A 3 0.18 4.54 -41.48
CA ILE A 3 -0.99 4.28 -40.63
C ILE A 3 -0.58 3.19 -39.62
N ARG A 4 -0.49 3.52 -38.33
CA ARG A 4 -0.37 2.53 -37.25
C ARG A 4 -1.67 1.73 -37.27
N GLN A 5 -1.65 0.53 -37.83
CA GLN A 5 -2.72 -0.43 -37.63
C GLN A 5 -2.71 -0.81 -36.14
N SER A 6 -3.71 -0.35 -35.40
CA SER A 6 -4.00 -0.84 -34.06
C SER A 6 -4.54 -2.27 -34.20
N SER A 7 -3.64 -3.25 -34.25
CA SER A 7 -4.03 -4.66 -34.20
C SER A 7 -4.68 -4.91 -32.84
N ALA A 8 -5.99 -5.16 -32.84
CA ALA A 8 -6.70 -5.62 -31.66
C ALA A 8 -5.97 -6.86 -31.09
N LEU A 9 -5.85 -6.93 -29.77
CA LEU A 9 -5.27 -8.10 -29.12
C LEU A 9 -6.11 -9.33 -29.45
N PRO A 10 -5.50 -10.53 -29.57
CA PRO A 10 -6.26 -11.76 -29.73
C PRO A 10 -7.25 -11.90 -28.55
N LEU A 11 -8.46 -12.42 -28.81
CA LEU A 11 -9.54 -12.49 -27.83
C LEU A 11 -9.07 -13.11 -26.49
N SER A 12 -8.23 -14.15 -26.52
CA SER A 12 -7.65 -14.77 -25.33
C SER A 12 -6.86 -13.78 -24.46
N ALA A 13 -6.00 -12.96 -25.05
CA ALA A 13 -5.22 -11.95 -24.35
C ALA A 13 -6.10 -10.83 -23.78
N GLN A 14 -7.21 -10.51 -24.46
CA GLN A 14 -8.16 -9.52 -23.98
C GLN A 14 -8.96 -10.03 -22.76
N HIS A 15 -9.35 -11.30 -22.74
CA HIS A 15 -9.98 -11.91 -21.56
C HIS A 15 -9.04 -11.90 -20.34
N TRP A 16 -7.76 -12.27 -20.51
CA TRP A 16 -6.76 -12.21 -19.43
C TRP A 16 -6.61 -10.80 -18.85
N ARG A 17 -6.57 -9.79 -19.72
CA ARG A 17 -6.53 -8.39 -19.28
C ARG A 17 -7.74 -8.04 -18.40
N TYR A 18 -8.95 -8.43 -18.80
CA TYR A 18 -10.14 -8.17 -17.98
C TYR A 18 -10.09 -8.92 -16.66
N CYS A 19 -9.67 -10.18 -16.63
CA CYS A 19 -9.51 -10.94 -15.38
C CYS A 19 -8.54 -10.23 -14.41
N LEU A 20 -7.41 -9.72 -14.91
CA LEU A 20 -6.45 -8.97 -14.11
C LEU A 20 -7.02 -7.65 -13.58
N LEU A 21 -7.82 -6.94 -14.37
CA LEU A 21 -8.49 -5.71 -13.94
C LEU A 21 -9.56 -6.00 -12.88
N ILE A 22 -10.36 -7.05 -13.07
CA ILE A 22 -11.35 -7.48 -12.08
C ILE A 22 -10.64 -7.85 -10.77
N LEU A 23 -9.54 -8.62 -10.85
CA LEU A 23 -8.75 -8.97 -9.67
C LEU A 23 -8.21 -7.72 -8.96
N ALA A 24 -7.64 -6.77 -9.70
CA ALA A 24 -7.16 -5.51 -9.12
C ALA A 24 -8.29 -4.74 -8.39
N VAL A 25 -9.47 -4.65 -9.01
CA VAL A 25 -10.65 -4.00 -8.40
C VAL A 25 -11.10 -4.73 -7.13
N LEU A 26 -11.09 -6.07 -7.13
CA LEU A 26 -11.47 -6.89 -5.97
C LEU A 26 -10.45 -6.81 -4.83
N LEU A 27 -9.17 -6.56 -5.13
CA LEU A 27 -8.15 -6.41 -4.10
C LEU A 27 -8.31 -5.08 -3.33
N VAL A 28 -8.81 -4.00 -3.93
CA VAL A 28 -9.02 -2.71 -3.24
C VAL A 28 -9.90 -2.82 -1.98
N PRO A 29 -11.13 -3.38 -2.02
CA PRO A 29 -11.96 -3.52 -0.82
C PRO A 29 -11.33 -4.48 0.20
N LEU A 30 -10.53 -5.46 -0.24
CA LEU A 30 -9.78 -6.32 0.67
C LEU A 30 -8.74 -5.52 1.47
N TYR A 31 -8.02 -4.58 0.85
CA TYR A 31 -7.09 -3.69 1.56
C TYR A 31 -7.81 -2.83 2.60
N ILE A 32 -8.98 -2.28 2.23
CA ILE A 32 -9.79 -1.46 3.13
C ILE A 32 -10.26 -2.29 4.32
N TRP A 33 -10.75 -3.51 4.08
CA TRP A 33 -11.17 -4.42 5.15
C TRP A 33 -10.01 -4.77 6.09
N LEU A 34 -8.86 -5.13 5.52
CA LEU A 34 -7.64 -5.43 6.27
C LEU A 34 -7.16 -4.24 7.12
N ALA A 35 -7.20 -3.02 6.58
CA ALA A 35 -6.90 -1.80 7.33
C ALA A 35 -7.84 -1.56 8.52
N GLY A 36 -9.08 -2.05 8.43
CA GLY A 36 -10.07 -2.00 9.51
C GLY A 36 -9.77 -2.91 10.70
N LEU A 37 -8.88 -3.91 10.55
CA LEU A 37 -8.58 -4.89 11.61
C LEU A 37 -7.66 -4.36 12.73
N GLY A 38 -7.31 -3.08 12.71
CA GLY A 38 -6.47 -2.45 13.72
C GLY A 38 -4.97 -2.71 13.54
N TYR A 39 -4.19 -2.54 14.61
CA TYR A 39 -2.72 -2.72 14.58
C TYR A 39 -2.27 -4.17 14.75
N GLY A 40 -3.16 -5.06 15.21
CA GLY A 40 -2.82 -6.44 15.56
C GLY A 40 -1.77 -6.51 16.68
N THR A 41 -0.90 -7.51 16.59
CA THR A 41 0.22 -7.76 17.52
C THR A 41 1.53 -7.09 17.09
N ASN A 42 1.48 -6.17 16.12
CA ASN A 42 2.68 -5.56 15.55
C ASN A 42 3.34 -4.57 16.52
N ILE A 43 4.43 -5.01 17.17
CA ILE A 43 5.19 -4.21 18.13
C ILE A 43 5.74 -2.91 17.54
N ASP A 44 6.07 -2.90 16.24
CA ASP A 44 6.59 -1.72 15.55
C ASP A 44 5.53 -0.62 15.47
N SER A 45 4.27 -0.97 15.22
CA SER A 45 3.15 -0.02 15.21
C SER A 45 3.02 0.64 16.57
N TYR A 46 3.00 -0.13 17.66
CA TYR A 46 2.90 0.45 19.01
C TYR A 46 4.15 1.25 19.41
N ALA A 47 5.33 0.90 18.91
CA ALA A 47 6.54 1.68 19.16
C ALA A 47 6.45 3.08 18.51
N ILE A 48 5.92 3.16 17.29
CA ILE A 48 5.62 4.41 16.61
C ILE A 48 4.60 5.24 17.41
N LEU A 49 3.48 4.64 17.83
CA LEU A 49 2.46 5.35 18.60
C LEU A 49 2.99 5.90 19.92
N ARG A 50 3.85 5.14 20.62
CA ARG A 50 4.51 5.60 21.85
C ARG A 50 5.51 6.73 21.60
N SER A 51 6.21 6.73 20.46
CA SER A 51 7.09 7.85 20.06
C SER A 51 6.27 9.13 19.95
N TRP A 52 5.15 9.08 19.23
CA TRP A 52 4.21 10.20 19.11
C TRP A 52 3.66 10.66 20.46
N GLN A 53 3.14 9.74 21.29
CA GLN A 53 2.59 10.09 22.61
C GLN A 53 3.60 10.82 23.47
N ARG A 54 4.84 10.31 23.59
CA ARG A 54 5.88 10.98 24.36
C ARG A 54 6.20 12.37 23.83
N MET A 55 6.23 12.54 22.52
CA MET A 55 6.49 13.83 21.91
C MET A 55 5.33 14.80 22.13
N ALA A 56 4.09 14.34 22.02
CA ALA A 56 2.91 15.14 22.31
C ALA A 56 2.85 15.57 23.79
N ASP A 57 3.23 14.68 24.70
CA ASP A 57 3.17 14.92 26.15
C ASP A 57 4.34 15.79 26.65
N SER A 58 5.56 15.56 26.14
CA SER A 58 6.78 16.21 26.66
C SER A 58 7.32 17.33 25.76
N GLY A 59 6.87 17.43 24.52
CA GLY A 59 7.44 18.30 23.49
C GLY A 59 8.76 17.79 22.88
N TRP A 60 9.32 16.69 23.39
CA TRP A 60 10.60 16.14 22.95
C TRP A 60 10.43 14.89 22.11
N TYR A 61 11.01 14.91 20.91
CA TYR A 61 11.05 13.73 20.05
C TYR A 61 11.92 12.64 20.69
N ARG A 62 11.34 11.45 20.89
CA ARG A 62 12.06 10.26 21.33
C ARG A 62 11.78 9.12 20.37
N PRO A 63 12.78 8.65 19.60
CA PRO A 63 12.55 7.74 18.49
C PRO A 63 11.96 6.40 18.94
N SER A 64 11.18 5.77 18.04
CA SER A 64 10.57 4.47 18.29
C SER A 64 11.60 3.32 18.41
N ARG A 65 12.76 3.48 17.78
CA ARG A 65 13.87 2.53 17.65
C ARG A 65 15.20 3.27 17.49
N GLY A 66 16.33 2.56 17.44
CA GLY A 66 17.69 3.14 17.45
C GLY A 66 17.86 4.47 16.69
N GLN A 67 17.75 4.45 15.36
CA GLN A 67 17.84 5.67 14.52
C GLN A 67 16.50 6.44 14.39
N GLY A 68 15.38 5.82 14.77
CA GLY A 68 14.03 6.37 14.56
C GLY A 68 13.65 6.54 13.10
N TYR A 69 12.38 6.89 12.86
CA TYR A 69 11.90 7.37 11.56
C TYR A 69 10.91 8.52 11.80
N PRO A 70 11.39 9.78 11.93
CA PRO A 70 10.55 10.89 12.38
C PRO A 70 9.31 11.10 11.52
N LEU A 71 9.45 11.08 10.20
CA LEU A 71 8.33 11.35 9.29
C LEU A 71 7.14 10.37 9.46
N PRO A 72 7.34 9.03 9.35
CA PRO A 72 6.25 8.10 9.61
C PRO A 72 5.82 8.10 11.08
N GLU A 73 6.73 8.33 12.04
CA GLU A 73 6.36 8.41 13.45
C GLU A 73 5.39 9.56 13.75
N LEU A 74 5.65 10.72 13.15
CA LEU A 74 4.79 11.90 13.24
C LEU A 74 3.48 11.67 12.49
N ALA A 75 3.54 11.25 11.22
CA ALA A 75 2.33 11.14 10.39
C ALA A 75 1.37 10.05 10.90
N ILE A 76 1.89 8.85 11.18
CA ILE A 76 1.09 7.73 11.68
C ILE A 76 0.59 8.03 13.09
N GLY A 77 1.46 8.54 13.96
CA GLY A 77 1.09 8.89 15.34
C GLY A 77 0.02 9.98 15.42
N PHE A 78 0.18 11.05 14.65
CA PHE A 78 -0.79 12.13 14.57
C PHE A 78 -2.15 11.63 14.07
N LEU A 79 -2.19 10.90 12.95
CA LEU A 79 -3.44 10.35 12.43
C LEU A 79 -4.09 9.36 13.41
N ALA A 80 -3.28 8.54 14.08
CA ALA A 80 -3.75 7.65 15.13
C ALA A 80 -4.36 8.41 16.32
N SER A 81 -3.87 9.60 16.64
CA SER A 81 -4.45 10.44 17.69
C SER A 81 -5.81 11.04 17.30
N LEU A 82 -6.09 11.19 16.00
CA LEU A 82 -7.36 11.72 15.49
C LEU A 82 -8.43 10.65 15.33
N GLY A 83 -8.07 9.47 14.83
CA GLY A 83 -9.03 8.43 14.44
C GLY A 83 -8.58 7.00 14.72
N GLY A 84 -7.62 6.82 15.63
CA GLY A 84 -7.07 5.53 15.97
C GLY A 84 -6.45 4.81 14.77
N SER A 85 -6.49 3.48 14.82
CA SER A 85 -5.92 2.64 13.76
C SER A 85 -6.54 2.86 12.40
N GLN A 86 -7.80 3.27 12.34
CA GLN A 86 -8.49 3.47 11.07
C GLN A 86 -7.87 4.62 10.28
N ALA A 87 -7.64 5.77 10.92
CA ALA A 87 -7.03 6.93 10.27
C ALA A 87 -5.58 6.65 9.84
N SER A 88 -4.77 6.03 10.71
CA SER A 88 -3.39 5.70 10.37
C SER A 88 -3.28 4.61 9.30
N ASN A 89 -4.12 3.59 9.33
CA ASN A 89 -4.10 2.51 8.34
C ASN A 89 -4.65 2.98 7.00
N ALA A 90 -5.61 3.92 6.97
CA ALA A 90 -6.09 4.54 5.74
C ALA A 90 -4.94 5.26 5.00
N LEU A 91 -4.07 5.97 5.71
CA LEU A 91 -2.87 6.56 5.11
C LEU A 91 -1.99 5.48 4.46
N SER A 92 -1.73 4.38 5.15
CA SER A 92 -0.94 3.26 4.60
C SER A 92 -1.56 2.67 3.33
N VAL A 93 -2.89 2.48 3.30
CA VAL A 93 -3.60 2.00 2.11
C VAL A 93 -3.48 2.99 0.95
N ILE A 94 -3.68 4.28 1.21
CA ILE A 94 -3.54 5.34 0.19
C ILE A 94 -2.11 5.33 -0.39
N LEU A 95 -1.08 5.27 0.46
CA LEU A 95 0.31 5.25 0.02
C LEU A 95 0.65 3.97 -0.74
N ALA A 96 0.12 2.82 -0.34
CA ALA A 96 0.31 1.56 -1.04
C ALA A 96 -0.32 1.58 -2.44
N LEU A 97 -1.58 2.03 -2.57
CA LEU A 97 -2.26 2.17 -3.86
C LEU A 97 -1.60 3.22 -4.75
N ALA A 98 -1.17 4.35 -4.19
CA ALA A 98 -0.42 5.37 -4.92
C ALA A 98 0.91 4.82 -5.45
N SER A 99 1.64 4.05 -4.64
CA SER A 99 2.90 3.41 -5.05
C SER A 99 2.69 2.40 -6.17
N LEU A 100 1.62 1.60 -6.12
CA LEU A 100 1.22 0.71 -7.21
C LEU A 100 0.87 1.47 -8.49
N GLY A 101 0.11 2.57 -8.38
CA GLY A 101 -0.25 3.41 -9.52
C GLY A 101 0.97 4.04 -10.19
N LEU A 102 1.91 4.57 -9.40
CA LEU A 102 3.17 5.11 -9.90
C LEU A 102 4.04 4.03 -10.52
N GLY A 103 4.17 2.85 -9.88
CA GLY A 103 4.91 1.71 -10.41
C GLY A 103 4.34 1.21 -11.74
N TYR A 104 3.02 1.11 -11.85
CA TYR A 104 2.34 0.77 -13.09
C TYR A 104 2.62 1.79 -14.19
N ASP A 105 2.51 3.09 -13.89
CA ASP A 105 2.76 4.14 -14.88
C ASP A 105 4.22 4.16 -15.34
N LEU A 106 5.18 3.95 -14.42
CA LEU A 106 6.60 3.80 -14.76
C LEU A 106 6.85 2.60 -15.67
N LEU A 107 6.31 1.42 -15.34
CA LEU A 107 6.45 0.20 -16.15
C LEU A 107 5.80 0.35 -17.53
N ARG A 108 4.66 1.05 -17.60
CA ARG A 108 3.98 1.34 -18.87
C ARG A 108 4.81 2.29 -19.73
N ARG A 109 5.45 3.30 -19.13
CA ARG A 109 6.30 4.28 -19.82
C ARG A 109 7.64 3.71 -20.28
N SER A 110 8.16 2.70 -19.59
CA SER A 110 9.39 2.00 -19.98
C SER A 110 9.20 0.96 -21.09
N GLU A 111 7.99 0.87 -21.66
CA GLU A 111 7.60 -0.13 -22.67
C GLU A 111 7.82 -1.59 -22.20
N ALA A 112 7.90 -1.80 -20.88
CA ALA A 112 8.08 -3.14 -20.33
C ALA A 112 6.84 -4.00 -20.63
N PRO A 113 7.00 -5.15 -21.32
CA PRO A 113 5.89 -6.06 -21.52
C PRO A 113 5.41 -6.55 -20.15
N GLY A 114 4.10 -6.47 -19.90
CA GLY A 114 3.51 -7.00 -18.67
C GLY A 114 3.41 -6.04 -17.48
N ALA A 115 3.36 -4.72 -17.69
CA ALA A 115 3.12 -3.75 -16.61
C ALA A 115 1.88 -4.08 -15.74
N LEU A 116 0.76 -4.46 -16.37
CA LEU A 116 -0.47 -4.85 -15.65
C LEU A 116 -0.29 -6.14 -14.83
N PRO A 117 0.11 -7.29 -15.40
CA PRO A 117 0.31 -8.50 -14.60
C PRO A 117 1.36 -8.35 -13.50
N ALA A 118 2.45 -7.61 -13.73
CA ALA A 118 3.44 -7.32 -12.69
C ALA A 118 2.85 -6.50 -11.53
N THR A 119 2.07 -5.47 -11.83
CA THR A 119 1.40 -4.64 -10.81
C THR A 119 0.40 -5.46 -10.00
N VAL A 120 -0.41 -6.29 -10.66
CA VAL A 120 -1.39 -7.16 -9.99
C VAL A 120 -0.70 -8.22 -9.13
N PHE A 121 0.43 -8.76 -9.60
CA PHE A 121 1.24 -9.71 -8.82
C PHE A 121 1.75 -9.08 -7.52
N VAL A 122 2.29 -7.86 -7.58
CA VAL A 122 2.72 -7.11 -6.38
C VAL A 122 1.52 -6.81 -5.48
N MET A 123 0.40 -6.36 -6.06
CA MET A 123 -0.82 -6.05 -5.30
C MET A 123 -1.40 -7.26 -4.58
N ALA A 124 -1.29 -8.46 -5.15
CA ALA A 124 -1.77 -9.70 -4.55
C ALA A 124 -0.77 -10.32 -3.56
N ASN A 125 0.45 -9.80 -3.46
CA ASN A 125 1.47 -10.34 -2.58
C ASN A 125 1.13 -10.06 -1.10
N PRO A 126 1.01 -11.08 -0.23
CA PRO A 126 0.69 -10.88 1.17
C PRO A 126 1.65 -9.92 1.88
N HIS A 127 2.95 -9.96 1.57
CA HIS A 127 3.94 -9.06 2.18
C HIS A 127 3.77 -7.59 1.78
N TRP A 128 3.10 -7.34 0.66
CA TRP A 128 2.71 -5.99 0.25
C TRP A 128 1.40 -5.56 0.92
N MET A 129 0.45 -6.49 1.06
CA MET A 129 -0.88 -6.21 1.63
C MET A 129 -0.85 -6.00 3.14
N ILE A 130 -0.25 -6.93 3.89
CA ILE A 130 -0.14 -6.89 5.35
C ILE A 130 1.07 -7.69 5.82
N ARG A 131 1.85 -7.13 6.75
CA ARG A 131 2.77 -7.92 7.57
C ARG A 131 2.11 -8.19 8.92
N ARG A 132 1.56 -9.40 9.07
CA ARG A 132 1.07 -9.94 10.35
C ARG A 132 1.94 -11.14 10.73
N HIS A 133 2.45 -11.16 11.96
CA HIS A 133 3.32 -12.23 12.47
C HIS A 133 2.53 -13.43 13.04
N ASP A 134 1.21 -13.35 13.08
CA ASP A 134 0.27 -14.33 13.65
C ASP A 134 -0.34 -15.30 12.61
N LEU A 135 0.04 -15.21 11.33
CA LEU A 135 -0.46 -16.05 10.23
C LEU A 135 0.59 -17.01 9.64
N THR A 136 1.71 -17.22 10.34
CA THR A 136 2.77 -18.17 9.97
C THR A 136 3.22 -18.98 11.16
#